data_AF-A0A0I9MGV7-F1
#
_entry.id   AF-A0A0I9MGV7-F1
#
_cell.length_a   1.000
_cell.length_b   1.000
_cell.length_c   1.000
_cell.angle_alpha   90.00
_cell.angle_beta   90.00
_cell.angle_gamma   90.00
#
_symmetry.space_group_name_H-M   'P 1'
#
loop_
_entity.id
_entity.type
_entity.pdbx_description
1 polymer ?
#
loop_
_entity_poly.entity_id
_entity_poly.type
_entity_poly.pdbx_seq_one_letter_code
_entity_poly.pdbx_strand_id
1 'polypeptide(L)'
;MCDGLLVGNAEIIPFSPRRYLYHAYLAYMRAHGFGKPVTLTRFGKDMPGAMAEYGREYMKRKTKHGLRSNVTLTEDSEDWMPSCAIGHK
;
A
#
# COMPACT_ATOMS: atom_id res chain seq x y z
N MET A 1 9.96 -7.39 -12.64
CA MET A 1 10.69 -6.21 -12.13
C MET A 1 9.88 -5.59 -10.98
N CYS A 2 10.52 -5.06 -9.93
CA CYS A 2 9.82 -4.40 -8.80
C CYS A 2 9.67 -2.90 -9.09
N ASP A 3 8.78 -2.54 -10.01
CA ASP A 3 8.50 -1.13 -10.36
C ASP A 3 7.17 -0.60 -9.78
N GLY A 4 6.57 -1.35 -8.86
CA GLY A 4 5.35 -0.93 -8.17
C GLY A 4 5.61 0.07 -7.04
N LEU A 5 4.65 0.12 -6.12
CA LEU A 5 4.65 0.96 -4.94
C LEU A 5 5.82 0.62 -4.00
N LEU A 6 6.30 1.63 -3.29
CA LEU A 6 7.18 1.41 -2.14
C LEU A 6 6.37 0.77 -1.02
N VAL A 7 6.92 -0.18 -0.26
CA VAL A 7 6.21 -0.80 0.86
C VAL A 7 5.82 0.27 1.89
N GLY A 8 6.74 1.20 2.19
CA GLY A 8 6.51 2.29 3.14
C GLY A 8 6.40 1.82 4.59
N ASN A 9 6.00 2.74 5.47
CA ASN A 9 5.74 2.49 6.89
C ASN A 9 4.73 3.52 7.41
N ALA A 10 4.06 3.25 8.55
CA ALA A 10 3.07 4.13 9.17
C ALA A 10 3.60 5.54 9.50
N GLU A 11 4.90 5.65 9.76
CA GLU A 11 5.56 6.88 10.24
C GLU A 11 5.93 7.85 9.12
N ILE A 12 5.78 7.47 7.85
CA ILE A 12 6.18 8.32 6.72
C ILE A 12 5.15 9.44 6.54
N ILE A 13 5.61 10.70 6.56
CA ILE A 13 4.80 11.90 6.37
C ILE A 13 5.40 12.72 5.22
N PRO A 14 4.59 13.24 4.27
CA PRO A 14 3.13 13.20 4.22
C PRO A 14 2.55 11.84 3.81
N PHE A 15 1.33 11.57 4.30
CA PHE A 15 0.59 10.36 3.97
C PHE A 15 0.34 10.28 2.45
N SER A 16 1.00 9.32 1.79
CA SER A 16 0.97 9.18 0.32
C SER A 16 0.55 7.76 -0.12
N PRO A 17 -0.75 7.42 -0.16
CA PRO A 17 -1.23 6.08 -0.53
C PRO A 17 -0.94 5.69 -1.99
N ARG A 18 -0.78 6.69 -2.89
CA ARG A 18 -0.35 6.46 -4.28
C ARG A 18 1.15 6.16 -4.44
N ARG A 19 1.93 6.34 -3.39
CA ARG A 19 3.39 6.10 -3.38
C ARG A 19 3.78 4.91 -2.52
N TYR A 20 3.05 4.70 -1.42
CA TYR A 20 3.33 3.68 -0.42
C TYR A 20 2.21 2.66 -0.31
N LEU A 21 2.53 1.39 -0.52
CA LEU A 21 1.63 0.25 -0.45
C LEU A 21 0.96 0.11 0.93
N TYR A 22 1.73 0.29 2.01
CA TYR A 22 1.14 0.25 3.36
C TYR A 22 0.18 1.42 3.59
N HIS A 23 0.42 2.58 2.99
CA HIS A 23 -0.53 3.70 3.07
C HIS A 23 -1.79 3.42 2.28
N ALA A 24 -1.67 2.80 1.10
CA ALA A 24 -2.81 2.35 0.32
C ALA A 24 -3.69 1.39 1.14
N TYR A 25 -3.08 0.42 1.83
CA TYR A 25 -3.78 -0.46 2.77
C TYR A 25 -4.50 0.31 3.88
N LEU A 26 -3.84 1.29 4.51
CA LEU A 26 -4.47 2.12 5.55
C LEU A 26 -5.65 2.94 5.00
N ALA A 27 -5.55 3.47 3.78
CA ALA A 27 -6.64 4.18 3.12
C ALA A 27 -7.83 3.25 2.87
N TYR A 28 -7.58 2.05 2.34
CA TYR A 28 -8.59 1.01 2.17
C TYR A 28 -9.29 0.67 3.49
N MET A 29 -8.54 0.41 4.57
CA MET A 29 -9.12 0.13 5.89
C MET A 29 -10.04 1.27 6.38
N ARG A 30 -9.64 2.52 6.16
CA ARG A 30 -10.43 3.70 6.55
C ARG A 30 -11.71 3.84 5.72
N ALA A 31 -11.62 3.69 4.40
CA ALA A 31 -12.77 3.83 3.50
C ALA A 31 -13.85 2.78 3.77
N HIS A 32 -13.45 1.57 4.12
CA HIS A 32 -14.36 0.46 4.44
C HIS A 32 -14.78 0.41 5.93
N GLY A 33 -14.36 1.36 6.76
CA GLY A 33 -14.73 1.39 8.19
C GLY A 33 -14.08 0.29 9.05
N PHE A 34 -13.00 -0.33 8.58
CA PHE A 34 -12.28 -1.34 9.35
C PHE A 34 -11.38 -0.68 10.40
N GLY A 35 -11.79 -0.73 11.67
CA GLY A 35 -11.14 -0.01 12.77
C GLY A 35 -9.79 -0.54 13.26
N LYS A 36 -9.29 -1.66 12.73
CA LYS A 36 -8.03 -2.29 13.21
C LYS A 36 -7.12 -2.68 12.04
N PRO A 37 -6.33 -1.74 11.50
CA PRO A 37 -5.29 -2.07 10.54
C PRO A 37 -4.27 -3.02 11.17
N VAL A 38 -3.83 -4.03 10.41
CA VAL A 38 -2.72 -4.89 10.82
C VAL A 38 -1.41 -4.10 10.81
N THR A 39 -0.45 -4.53 11.62
CA THR A 39 0.89 -3.91 11.64
C THR A 39 1.65 -4.18 10.33
N LEU A 40 2.62 -3.34 9.99
CA LEU A 40 3.44 -3.50 8.78
C LEU A 40 4.09 -4.90 8.69
N THR A 41 4.54 -5.45 9.81
CA THR A 41 5.13 -6.79 9.88
C THR A 41 4.11 -7.87 9.51
N ARG A 42 2.88 -7.75 10.03
CA ARG A 42 1.81 -8.70 9.74
C ARG A 42 1.35 -8.57 8.29
N PHE A 43 1.09 -7.34 7.84
CA PHE A 43 0.82 -7.02 6.44
C PHE A 43 1.84 -7.66 5.49
N GLY A 44 3.14 -7.44 5.75
CA GLY A 44 4.21 -7.99 4.92
C GLY A 44 4.33 -9.51 4.95
N LYS A 45 3.83 -10.18 6.00
CA LYS A 45 3.78 -11.64 6.12
C LYS A 45 2.58 -12.24 5.39
N ASP A 46 1.44 -11.56 5.43
CA ASP A 46 0.20 -12.02 4.77
C ASP A 46 0.19 -11.71 3.26
N MET A 47 0.89 -10.66 2.81
CA MET A 47 0.95 -10.26 1.39
C MET A 47 1.28 -11.37 0.38
N PRO A 48 2.32 -12.22 0.55
CA PRO A 48 2.59 -13.28 -0.41
C PRO A 48 1.45 -14.30 -0.52
N GLY A 49 0.78 -14.64 0.59
CA GLY A 49 -0.39 -15.52 0.58
C GLY A 49 -1.57 -14.85 -0.11
N ALA A 50 -1.86 -13.60 0.25
CA ALA A 50 -2.93 -12.83 -0.37
C ALA A 50 -2.75 -12.68 -1.89
N MET A 51 -1.53 -12.41 -2.36
CA MET A 51 -1.24 -12.30 -3.80
C MET A 51 -1.34 -13.66 -4.50
N ALA A 52 -0.91 -14.73 -3.85
CA ALA A 52 -0.97 -16.09 -4.40
C ALA A 52 -2.43 -16.55 -4.64
N GLU A 53 -3.38 -16.10 -3.82
CA GLU A 53 -4.82 -16.36 -4.02
C GLU A 53 -5.34 -15.79 -5.35
N TYR A 54 -4.72 -14.71 -5.85
CA TYR A 54 -5.01 -14.11 -7.16
C TYR A 54 -4.08 -14.64 -8.27
N GLY A 55 -3.30 -15.70 -8.02
CA GLY A 55 -2.32 -16.22 -8.96
C GLY A 55 -1.17 -15.25 -9.26
N ARG A 56 -0.88 -14.32 -8.34
CA ARG A 56 0.18 -13.32 -8.49
C ARG A 56 1.30 -13.59 -7.49
N GLU A 57 2.54 -13.47 -7.95
CA GLU A 57 3.69 -13.56 -7.04
C GLU A 57 3.98 -12.19 -6.40
N TYR A 58 4.13 -12.14 -5.08
CA TYR A 58 4.57 -10.94 -4.39
C TYR A 58 6.10 -10.85 -4.40
N MET A 59 6.63 -9.83 -5.09
CA MET A 59 8.07 -9.55 -5.13
C MET A 59 8.37 -8.22 -4.45
N LYS A 60 9.48 -8.18 -3.71
CA LYS A 60 9.99 -6.96 -3.09
C LYS A 60 11.51 -6.88 -3.23
N ARG A 61 12.02 -5.68 -3.49
CA ARG A 61 13.45 -5.41 -3.65
C ARG A 61 13.87 -4.20 -2.83
N LYS A 62 14.99 -4.29 -2.12
CA LYS A 62 15.58 -3.14 -1.43
C LYS A 62 16.17 -2.18 -2.47
N THR A 63 15.78 -0.91 -2.38
CA THR A 63 16.26 0.18 -3.24
C THR A 63 16.79 1.33 -2.39
N LYS A 64 17.41 2.33 -3.02
CA LYS A 64 17.90 3.55 -2.35
C LYS A 64 16.78 4.33 -1.65
N HIS A 65 15.54 4.21 -2.12
CA HIS A 65 14.36 4.90 -1.60
C HIS A 65 13.53 4.03 -0.64
N GLY A 66 14.05 2.86 -0.27
CA GLY A 66 13.37 1.89 0.59
C GLY A 66 13.01 0.60 -0.14
N LEU A 67 12.12 -0.18 0.45
CA LEU A 67 11.67 -1.45 -0.10
C LEU A 67 10.62 -1.20 -1.19
N ARG A 68 10.92 -1.57 -2.44
CA ARG A 68 9.98 -1.44 -3.57
C ARG A 68 9.34 -2.78 -3.89
N SER A 69 8.04 -2.79 -4.10
CA SER A 69 7.29 -4.00 -4.45
C SER A 69 7.00 -4.07 -5.95
N ASN A 70 6.46 -5.19 -6.42
CA ASN A 70 5.84 -5.31 -7.74
C ASN A 70 4.34 -5.00 -7.74
N VAL A 71 3.79 -4.48 -6.64
CA VAL A 71 2.35 -4.20 -6.50
C VAL A 71 2.05 -2.79 -6.97
N THR A 72 1.06 -2.66 -7.84
CA THR A 72 0.55 -1.38 -8.34
C THR A 72 -0.93 -1.22 -7.95
N LEU A 73 -1.39 0.02 -7.90
CA LEU A 73 -2.81 0.31 -7.73
C LEU A 73 -3.55 -0.03 -9.04
N THR A 74 -4.77 -0.50 -8.90
CA THR A 74 -5.69 -0.78 -10.01
C THR A 74 -6.73 0.34 -10.12
N GLU A 75 -7.55 0.31 -11.18
CA GLU A 75 -8.65 1.26 -11.35
C GLU A 75 -9.66 1.19 -10.19
N ASP A 76 -9.92 0.00 -9.65
CA ASP A 76 -10.75 -0.20 -8.44
C ASP A 76 -10.20 0.53 -7.21
N SER A 77 -8.91 0.83 -7.20
CA SER A 77 -8.30 1.53 -6.09
C SER A 77 -8.77 2.98 -6.00
N GLU A 78 -9.27 3.56 -7.09
CA GLU A 78 -9.77 4.95 -7.12
C GLU A 78 -11.06 5.13 -6.29
N ASP A 79 -11.84 4.06 -6.05
CA ASP A 79 -13.08 4.11 -5.26
C ASP A 79 -12.82 4.48 -3.79
N TRP A 80 -11.80 3.89 -3.18
CA TRP A 80 -11.45 4.08 -1.78
C TRP A 80 -10.23 4.97 -1.56
N MET A 81 -9.49 5.32 -2.61
CA MET A 81 -8.35 6.21 -2.49
C MET A 81 -8.80 7.63 -2.11
N PRO A 82 -8.14 8.28 -1.14
CA PRO A 82 -8.44 9.67 -0.87
C PRO A 82 -8.09 10.49 -2.11
N SER A 83 -9.07 11.22 -2.65
CA SER A 83 -8.82 12.26 -3.64
C SER A 83 -7.71 13.15 -3.12
N CYS A 84 -6.68 13.41 -3.93
CA CYS A 84 -5.53 14.22 -3.55
C CYS A 84 -6.02 15.45 -2.78
N ALA A 85 -5.85 15.45 -1.45
CA ALA A 85 -6.18 16.60 -0.63
C ALA A 85 -5.10 17.63 -0.92
N ILE A 86 -5.26 18.33 -2.04
CA ILE A 86 -4.70 19.66 -2.23
C ILE A 86 -5.26 20.44 -1.04
N GLY A 87 -4.41 20.64 -0.03
CA GLY A 87 -4.72 21.49 1.11
C GLY A 87 -4.92 22.91 0.60
N HIS A 88 -6.14 23.23 0.19
CA HIS A 88 -6.65 24.59 0.19
C HIS A 88 -7.12 24.89 1.62
N LYS A 89 -6.22 25.37 2.47
CA LYS A 89 -6.49 26.47 3.39
C LYS A 89 -5.21 27.04 3.97
#